data_AF-A0AAD9TEY8-F1
#
_entry.id   AF-A0AAD9TEY8-F1
#
_cell.length_a   1.000
_cell.length_b   1.000
_cell.length_c   1.000
_cell.angle_alpha   90.00
_cell.angle_beta   90.00
_cell.angle_gamma   90.00
#
_symmetry.space_group_name_H-M   'P 1'
#
loop_
_entity.id
_entity.type
_entity.pdbx_description
1 polymer ?
#
loop_
_entity_poly.entity_id
_entity_poly.type
_entity_poly.pdbx_seq_one_letter_code
_entity_poly.pdbx_strand_id
1 'polypeptide(L)' 'MVRKPLHYKGSTFHYVVPRYMVNGGDITSENGTGGESIYGLTIVDENFMKKHIDAGILSMAKTTT' A
#
# COMPACT_ATOMS: atom_id res chain seq x y z
N MET A 1 0.26 7.08 -19.51
CA MET A 1 -0.16 6.35 -18.30
C MET A 1 -1.67 6.30 -18.29
N VAL A 2 -2.28 5.11 -18.26
CA VAL A 2 -3.74 4.98 -18.14
C VAL A 2 -4.09 5.19 -16.67
N ARG A 3 -4.82 6.27 -16.36
CA ARG A 3 -5.27 6.55 -14.99
C ARG A 3 -6.39 5.58 -14.65
N LYS A 4 -6.10 4.56 -13.83
CA LYS A 4 -7.12 3.65 -13.31
C LYS A 4 -7.96 4.34 -12.21
N PRO A 5 -9.22 3.91 -11.99
CA PRO A 5 -10.05 4.44 -10.92
C PRO A 5 -9.41 4.26 -9.53
N LEU A 6 -9.56 5.25 -8.66
CA LEU A 6 -9.05 5.23 -7.29
C LEU A 6 -9.96 4.40 -6.36
N HIS A 7 -9.90 3.08 -6.49
CA HIS A 7 -10.58 2.17 -5.58
C HIS A 7 -9.83 0.83 -5.46
N TYR A 8 -9.96 0.16 -4.32
CA TYR A 8 -9.36 -1.15 -4.11
C TYR A 8 -10.17 -2.33 -4.67
N LYS A 9 -11.40 -2.10 -5.18
CA LYS A 9 -12.20 -3.19 -5.76
C LYS A 9 -11.44 -3.84 -6.93
N GLY A 10 -11.14 -5.13 -6.78
CA GLY A 10 -10.38 -5.92 -7.76
C GLY A 10 -8.86 -5.84 -7.61
N SER A 11 -8.32 -5.02 -6.70
CA SER A 11 -6.89 -5.02 -6.37
C SER A 11 -6.52 -6.27 -5.57
N THR A 12 -5.32 -6.76 -5.78
CA THR A 12 -4.82 -8.02 -5.20
C THR A 12 -3.87 -7.76 -4.03
N PHE A 13 -3.74 -8.76 -3.15
CA PHE A 13 -2.58 -8.87 -2.27
C PHE A 13 -1.43 -9.47 -3.09
N HIS A 14 -0.57 -8.62 -3.62
CA HIS A 14 0.51 -9.03 -4.53
C HIS A 14 1.75 -9.56 -3.79
N TYR A 15 1.87 -9.34 -2.47
CA TYR A 15 3.00 -9.83 -1.69
C TYR A 15 2.56 -10.33 -0.31
N VAL A 16 2.73 -11.63 -0.06
CA VAL A 16 2.29 -12.32 1.15
C VAL A 16 3.48 -13.04 1.78
N VAL A 17 3.82 -12.68 3.02
CA VAL A 17 4.88 -13.35 3.78
C VAL A 17 4.25 -14.04 5.00
N PRO A 18 4.22 -15.39 5.02
CA PRO A 18 3.61 -16.14 6.11
C PRO A 18 4.19 -15.73 7.48
N ARG A 19 3.31 -15.56 8.47
CA ARG A 19 3.65 -15.16 9.84
C ARG A 19 4.32 -13.79 9.96
N TYR A 20 4.18 -12.94 8.95
CA TYR A 20 4.71 -11.57 9.00
C TYR A 20 3.67 -10.54 8.56
N MET A 21 3.38 -10.44 7.26
CA MET A 21 2.46 -9.44 6.73
C MET A 21 1.90 -9.81 5.35
N VAL A 22 0.87 -9.08 4.94
CA VAL A 22 0.30 -9.09 3.58
C VAL A 22 0.28 -7.66 3.04
N ASN A 23 0.77 -7.48 1.81
CA ASN A 23 0.80 -6.21 1.11
C ASN A 23 -0.11 -6.27 -0.13
N GLY A 24 -0.87 -5.20 -0.33
CA GLY A 24 -1.78 -5.02 -1.44
C GLY A 24 -1.95 -3.52 -1.74
N GLY A 25 -3.01 -3.17 -2.46
CA GLY A 25 -3.34 -1.77 -2.72
C GLY A 25 -2.62 -1.15 -3.91
N ASP A 26 -1.80 -1.92 -4.63
CA ASP A 26 -1.35 -1.55 -5.97
C ASP A 26 -2.53 -1.71 -6.94
N ILE A 27 -3.23 -0.61 -7.18
CA ILE A 27 -4.40 -0.54 -8.07
C ILE A 27 -3.99 -0.37 -9.54
N THR A 28 -2.72 -0.07 -9.84
CA THR A 28 -2.27 0.23 -11.21
C THR A 28 -1.51 -0.93 -11.84
N SER A 29 -0.45 -1.41 -11.19
CA SER A 29 0.51 -2.39 -11.72
C SER A 29 0.35 -3.79 -11.13
N GLU A 30 -0.40 -3.92 -10.03
CA GLU A 30 -0.73 -5.20 -9.37
C GLU A 30 0.51 -6.03 -8.96
N ASN A 31 1.67 -5.39 -8.79
CA ASN A 31 2.96 -6.05 -8.52
C ASN A 31 3.80 -5.31 -7.45
N GLY A 32 3.28 -4.21 -6.90
CA GLY A 32 3.93 -3.42 -5.85
C GLY A 32 4.70 -2.21 -6.35
N THR A 33 4.77 -1.97 -7.68
CA THR A 33 5.45 -0.78 -8.25
C THR A 33 4.49 0.37 -8.54
N GLY A 34 3.18 0.14 -8.39
CA GLY A 34 2.14 1.10 -8.72
C GLY A 34 1.39 1.66 -7.52
N GLY A 35 0.18 2.14 -7.78
CA GLY A 35 -0.65 2.88 -6.84
C GLY A 35 -0.50 4.40 -6.93
N GLU A 36 -1.51 5.08 -6.43
CA GLU A 36 -1.55 6.54 -6.29
C GLU A 36 -2.51 6.87 -5.14
N SER A 37 -2.22 7.94 -4.39
CA SER A 37 -3.12 8.43 -3.36
C SER A 37 -4.17 9.39 -3.94
N ILE A 38 -5.25 9.67 -3.21
CA ILE A 38 -6.21 10.70 -3.61
C ILE A 38 -5.61 12.12 -3.68
N TYR A 39 -4.40 12.31 -3.15
CA TYR A 39 -3.66 13.58 -3.14
C TYR A 39 -2.53 13.65 -4.19
N GLY A 40 -2.35 12.59 -4.98
CA GLY A 40 -1.26 12.47 -5.96
C GLY A 40 -0.36 11.26 -5.72
N LEU A 41 0.72 11.16 -6.49
CA LEU A 41 1.57 9.96 -6.58
C LEU A 41 2.25 9.58 -5.24
N THR A 42 2.75 10.57 -4.50
CA THR A 42 3.48 10.35 -3.24
C THR A 42 2.98 11.30 -2.17
N ILE A 43 2.92 10.83 -0.93
CA ILE A 43 2.57 11.63 0.24
C ILE A 43 3.68 11.53 1.30
N VAL A 44 3.80 12.56 2.13
CA VAL A 44 4.72 12.58 3.26
C VAL A 44 4.16 11.75 4.42
N ASP A 45 5.04 11.21 5.26
CA ASP A 45 4.62 10.48 6.45
C ASP A 45 3.95 11.46 7.43
N GLU A 46 2.73 11.14 7.86
CA GLU A 46 1.96 12.03 8.74
C GLU A 46 2.55 12.08 10.16
N ASN A 47 2.86 10.92 10.74
CA ASN A 47 3.55 10.74 12.02
C ASN A 47 3.94 9.26 12.23
N PHE A 48 4.68 8.98 13.32
CA PHE A 48 5.06 7.62 13.74
C PHE A 48 4.64 7.31 15.19
N MET A 49 3.49 7.84 15.64
CA MET A 49 3.06 7.67 17.04
C MET A 49 2.63 6.24 17.39
N LYS A 50 2.16 5.47 16.41
CA LYS A 50 1.66 4.10 16.60
C LYS A 50 2.75 3.08 16.30
N LYS A 51 2.87 2.07 17.16
CA LYS A 51 3.83 0.97 17.03
C LYS A 51 3.17 -0.29 16.49
N HIS A 52 3.90 -1.07 15.69
CA HIS A 52 3.48 -2.38 15.17
C HIS A 52 3.73 -3.48 16.19
N ILE A 53 2.92 -3.53 17.25
CA ILE A 53 3.12 -4.44 18.39
C ILE A 53 2.31 -5.74 18.33
N ASP A 54 1.34 -5.85 17.41
CA ASP A 54 0.45 -7.00 17.32
C ASP A 54 -0.05 -7.22 15.87
N ALA A 55 -0.64 -8.38 15.62
CA ALA A 55 -1.28 -8.74 14.37
C ALA A 55 -2.50 -7.87 14.06
N GLY A 56 -2.81 -7.71 12.77
CA GLY A 56 -3.98 -6.96 12.30
C GLY A 56 -3.79 -5.44 12.23
N ILE A 57 -2.60 -4.92 12.54
CA ILE A 57 -2.28 -3.50 12.38
C ILE A 57 -2.14 -3.16 10.89
N LEU A 58 -2.92 -2.19 10.42
CA LEU A 58 -2.80 -1.63 9.07
C LEU A 58 -1.69 -0.57 9.05
N SER A 59 -0.81 -0.65 8.06
CA SER A 59 0.31 0.27 7.88
C SER A 59 0.49 0.62 6.41
N MET A 60 1.07 1.79 6.13
CA MET A 60 1.42 2.20 4.78
C MET A 60 2.70 1.49 4.31
N ALA A 61 2.65 0.91 3.12
CA ALA A 61 3.84 0.46 2.40
C ALA A 61 4.51 1.66 1.71
N LYS A 62 5.84 1.67 1.69
CA LYS A 62 6.64 2.74 1.08
C LYS A 62 7.88 2.13 0.43
N THR A 63 8.24 2.62 -0.76
CA THR A 63 9.53 2.33 -1.40
C THR A 63 10.54 3.37 -0.93
N THR A 64 11.72 2.93 -0.49
CA THR A 64 12.86 3.83 -0.25
C THR A 64 13.33 4.36 -1.60
N THR A 65 13.13 5.66 -1.84
CA THR A 65 13.93 6.40 -2.83
C THR A 65 15.11 7.03 -2.10
#